data_AF-A0A2V7TI80-F1
#
_entry.id   AF-A0A2V7TI80-F1
#
_cell.length_a   1.000
_cell.length_b   1.000
_cell.length_c   1.000
_cell.angle_alpha   90.00
_cell.angle_beta   90.00
_cell.angle_gamma   90.00
#
_symmetry.space_group_name_H-M   'P 1'
#
loop_
_entity.id
_entity.type
_entity.pdbx_description
1 polymer ?
#
loop_
_entity_poly.entity_id
_entity_poly.type
_entity_poly.pdbx_seq_one_letter_code
_entity_poly.pdbx_strand_id
1 'polypeptide(L)'
;MRRMRRSVASSSVLAGIWEAPGFVRERFVSLISFAPTEYPVLAIQLSLDWDSGGGTIRPMESLRTLVRSFPSVLLGYSGGVDSALLAVVLRQELGRDRMLAAIGRSASYPEAQWQAAIDVATRFDIPLVEIQTHELEDASYLANPTNRCFYCKTELWSRLVPLARERGLAIVCDGTNADDLHEHRPGKAAGVNAGVRSPLAEVGLTKAEIRAASRELGLPTWDVPAAPCLSSRVQYGLTITPARLRQVEQGEAFLRELGVRGDLRLRHHGEIARVEVEPSWIPWIEARRAAITDHLTTLGFARVEIDPHGYRRGSLLERSSP
;
A
#
# COMPACT_ATOMS: atom_id res chain seq x y z
N MET A 1 54.79 -14.24 -51.60
CA MET A 1 55.85 -15.07 -50.97
C MET A 1 55.39 -15.44 -49.56
N ARG A 2 55.44 -16.75 -49.25
CA ARG A 2 55.14 -17.47 -47.97
C ARG A 2 53.71 -17.31 -47.41
N ARG A 3 52.78 -18.29 -47.55
CA ARG A 3 52.65 -19.65 -46.93
C ARG A 3 52.76 -19.57 -45.39
N MET A 4 51.89 -20.16 -44.56
CA MET A 4 51.29 -21.51 -44.58
C MET A 4 50.18 -21.63 -43.50
N ARG A 5 49.03 -22.25 -43.82
CA ARG A 5 48.46 -23.53 -43.28
C ARG A 5 47.87 -23.50 -41.85
N ARG A 6 46.54 -23.66 -41.71
CA ARG A 6 45.70 -24.90 -41.63
C ARG A 6 45.67 -25.53 -40.23
N SER A 7 44.46 -25.67 -39.67
CA SER A 7 43.99 -26.96 -39.13
C SER A 7 42.46 -26.94 -39.00
N VAL A 8 41.82 -27.67 -39.89
CA VAL A 8 40.47 -28.24 -39.75
C VAL A 8 40.72 -29.68 -39.34
N ALA A 9 40.00 -30.18 -38.34
CA ALA A 9 39.89 -31.61 -38.08
C ALA A 9 38.41 -31.96 -37.91
N SER A 10 37.83 -32.44 -39.01
CA SER A 10 36.69 -33.34 -39.04
C SER A 10 37.19 -34.76 -38.85
N SER A 11 36.50 -35.58 -38.06
CA SER A 11 36.44 -37.02 -38.32
C SER A 11 35.22 -37.62 -37.63
N SER A 12 34.61 -38.53 -38.35
CA SER A 12 33.23 -38.97 -38.30
C SER A 12 33.16 -40.48 -38.05
N VAL A 13 31.99 -40.91 -37.56
CA VAL A 13 31.38 -42.26 -37.68
C VAL A 13 31.96 -43.38 -36.81
N LEU A 14 31.13 -43.91 -35.90
CA LEU A 14 30.64 -45.30 -35.99
C LEU A 14 29.38 -45.49 -35.14
N ALA A 15 28.48 -46.29 -35.71
CA ALA A 15 27.12 -46.56 -35.30
C ALA A 15 27.02 -47.55 -34.13
N GLY A 16 25.91 -47.49 -33.38
CA GLY A 16 25.53 -48.47 -32.38
C GLY A 16 24.17 -48.14 -31.78
N ILE A 17 23.12 -48.74 -32.34
CA ILE A 17 21.72 -48.72 -31.88
C ILE A 17 21.61 -49.55 -30.58
N TRP A 18 20.93 -49.05 -29.53
CA TRP A 18 20.04 -49.77 -28.60
C TRP A 18 19.16 -48.74 -27.84
N GLU A 19 17.99 -49.17 -27.40
CA GLU A 19 16.75 -48.41 -27.19
C GLU A 19 16.56 -47.72 -25.81
N ALA A 20 15.86 -46.56 -25.84
CA ALA A 20 14.87 -46.01 -24.88
C ALA A 20 15.31 -45.50 -23.46
N PRO A 21 14.43 -44.81 -22.68
CA PRO A 21 14.25 -43.36 -22.73
C PRO A 21 14.51 -42.66 -21.37
N GLY A 22 15.03 -41.43 -21.40
CA GLY A 22 15.25 -40.62 -20.19
C GLY A 22 15.35 -39.14 -20.52
N PHE A 23 14.23 -38.50 -20.85
CA PHE A 23 14.17 -37.07 -21.14
C PHE A 23 14.09 -36.28 -19.82
N VAL A 24 15.23 -36.04 -19.18
CA VAL A 24 15.33 -35.03 -18.13
C VAL A 24 15.40 -33.67 -18.80
N ARG A 25 14.33 -32.87 -18.69
CA ARG A 25 14.36 -31.45 -19.05
C ARG A 25 15.28 -30.71 -18.09
N GLU A 26 16.51 -30.44 -18.49
CA GLU A 26 17.33 -29.43 -17.83
C GLU A 26 16.63 -28.06 -17.98
N ARG A 27 16.02 -27.59 -16.90
CA ARG A 27 15.60 -26.18 -16.78
C ARG A 27 16.85 -25.33 -16.67
N PHE A 28 17.16 -24.57 -17.70
CA PHE A 28 18.06 -23.43 -17.60
C PHE A 28 17.44 -22.40 -16.64
N VAL A 29 17.86 -22.43 -15.38
CA VAL A 29 17.67 -21.31 -14.45
C VAL A 29 18.77 -20.31 -14.78
N SER A 30 18.40 -19.23 -15.47
CA SER A 30 19.25 -18.04 -15.55
C SER A 30 19.37 -17.45 -14.14
N LEU A 31 20.41 -17.85 -13.42
CA LEU A 31 20.83 -17.23 -12.16
C LEU A 31 21.23 -15.78 -12.45
N ILE A 32 20.30 -14.84 -12.24
CA ILE A 32 20.67 -13.46 -12.00
C ILE A 32 21.25 -13.44 -10.58
N SER A 33 22.58 -13.57 -10.49
CA SER A 33 23.31 -13.43 -9.23
C SER A 33 23.29 -11.95 -8.83
N PHE A 34 22.54 -11.61 -7.79
CA PHE A 34 22.70 -10.33 -7.11
C PHE A 34 23.99 -10.37 -6.31
N ALA A 35 24.86 -9.36 -6.47
CA ALA A 35 25.97 -9.17 -5.57
C ALA A 35 25.43 -9.02 -4.13
N PRO A 36 26.04 -9.66 -3.12
CA PRO A 36 25.59 -9.56 -1.74
C PRO A 36 25.93 -8.17 -1.22
N THR A 37 25.05 -7.20 -1.43
CA THR A 37 25.25 -5.81 -1.00
C THR A 37 24.04 -5.30 -0.22
N GLU A 38 24.32 -4.89 1.01
CA GLU A 38 23.60 -3.97 1.91
C GLU A 38 22.15 -4.29 2.35
N TYR A 39 21.41 -5.18 1.68
CA TYR A 39 20.00 -5.46 2.00
C TYR A 39 19.69 -6.96 2.08
N PRO A 40 19.97 -7.63 3.22
CA PRO A 40 19.75 -9.08 3.37
C PRO A 40 18.27 -9.50 3.19
N VAL A 41 17.31 -8.59 3.35
CA VAL A 41 15.89 -8.82 3.12
C VAL A 41 15.51 -8.96 1.64
N LEU A 42 16.29 -8.38 0.72
CA LEU A 42 16.09 -8.55 -0.72
C LEU A 42 16.61 -9.90 -1.22
N ALA A 43 17.57 -10.49 -0.50
CA ALA A 43 18.10 -11.82 -0.75
C ALA A 43 17.19 -12.94 -0.23
N ILE A 44 16.03 -12.61 0.36
CA ILE A 44 14.94 -13.58 0.57
C ILE A 44 14.30 -13.89 -0.79
N GLN A 45 15.08 -14.50 -1.68
CA GLN A 45 14.55 -15.46 -2.63
C GLN A 45 14.09 -16.65 -1.78
N LEU A 46 12.78 -16.75 -1.56
CA LEU A 46 12.17 -17.90 -0.92
C LEU A 46 12.43 -19.15 -1.78
N SER A 47 13.55 -19.81 -1.50
CA SER A 47 13.75 -21.24 -1.74
C SER A 47 13.18 -21.98 -0.54
N LEU A 48 11.87 -22.18 -0.49
CA LEU A 48 11.23 -23.15 0.40
C LEU A 48 10.04 -23.75 -0.36
N ASP A 49 10.15 -25.04 -0.62
CA ASP A 49 9.18 -25.86 -1.30
C ASP A 49 7.81 -25.75 -0.62
N TRP A 50 6.85 -25.17 -1.33
CA TRP A 50 5.43 -25.43 -1.09
C TRP A 50 5.01 -26.67 -1.91
N ASP A 51 5.81 -27.71 -1.77
CA ASP A 51 5.43 -29.11 -1.94
C ASP A 51 4.10 -29.51 -1.31
N SER A 52 2.93 -29.49 -1.99
CA SER A 52 1.61 -29.53 -1.29
C SER A 52 0.34 -29.39 -2.15
N GLY A 53 0.34 -29.74 -3.43
CA GLY A 53 -0.88 -30.19 -4.13
C GLY A 53 -1.50 -29.25 -5.19
N GLY A 54 -1.51 -29.72 -6.45
CA GLY A 54 -2.60 -29.49 -7.41
C GLY A 54 -2.67 -28.15 -8.16
N GLY A 55 -1.98 -28.05 -9.31
CA GLY A 55 -2.50 -27.46 -10.56
C GLY A 55 -2.89 -25.97 -10.64
N THR A 56 -2.81 -25.19 -9.56
CA THR A 56 -3.21 -23.76 -9.54
C THR A 56 -1.97 -22.91 -9.27
N ILE A 57 -1.60 -22.03 -10.20
CA ILE A 57 -0.54 -21.03 -9.95
C ILE A 57 -1.00 -20.18 -8.75
N ARG A 58 -0.17 -20.10 -7.71
CA ARG A 58 -0.59 -19.44 -6.47
C ARG A 58 -0.71 -17.92 -6.66
N PRO A 59 -1.62 -17.24 -5.94
CA PRO A 59 -1.87 -15.81 -6.13
C PRO A 59 -0.60 -14.93 -6.13
N MET A 60 0.39 -15.24 -5.28
CA MET A 60 1.68 -14.53 -5.25
C MET A 60 2.59 -14.83 -6.45
N GLU A 61 2.60 -16.05 -6.97
CA GLU A 61 3.34 -16.40 -8.20
C GLU A 61 2.70 -15.73 -9.42
N SER A 62 1.36 -15.69 -9.45
CA SER A 62 0.61 -14.93 -10.45
C SER A 62 0.94 -13.44 -10.40
N LEU A 63 1.01 -12.84 -9.20
CA LEU A 63 1.44 -11.45 -9.04
C LEU A 63 2.86 -11.22 -9.57
N ARG A 64 3.83 -12.04 -9.16
CA ARG A 64 5.22 -11.92 -9.62
C ARG A 64 5.33 -12.07 -11.13
N THR A 65 4.61 -13.04 -11.71
CA THR A 65 4.55 -13.25 -13.17
C THR A 65 3.98 -12.03 -13.89
N LEU A 66 2.86 -11.48 -13.39
CA LEU A 66 2.26 -10.27 -13.93
C LEU A 66 3.24 -9.09 -13.84
N VAL A 67 3.87 -8.87 -12.69
CA VAL A 67 4.82 -7.77 -12.49
C VAL A 67 6.02 -7.88 -13.41
N ARG A 68 6.58 -9.08 -13.62
CA ARG A 68 7.70 -9.28 -14.58
C ARG A 68 7.36 -8.87 -16.01
N SER A 69 6.08 -8.93 -16.40
CA SER A 69 5.62 -8.50 -17.71
C SER A 69 5.63 -6.97 -17.89
N PHE A 70 5.69 -6.20 -16.80
CA PHE A 70 5.63 -4.74 -16.84
C PHE A 70 6.96 -4.14 -17.29
N PRO A 71 7.01 -3.28 -18.33
CA PRO A 71 8.25 -2.62 -18.74
C PRO A 71 8.85 -1.76 -17.63
N SER A 72 8.03 -0.93 -16.97
CA SER A 72 8.41 -0.12 -15.82
C SER A 72 7.14 0.43 -15.14
N VAL A 73 7.22 0.80 -13.86
CA VAL A 73 6.05 1.11 -13.04
C VAL A 73 6.25 2.34 -12.15
N LEU A 74 5.25 3.21 -12.10
CA LEU A 74 5.02 4.13 -11.01
C LEU A 74 3.90 3.58 -10.11
N LEU A 75 4.19 3.35 -8.83
CA LEU A 75 3.22 2.91 -7.83
C LEU A 75 2.73 4.11 -7.01
N GLY A 76 1.42 4.35 -6.98
CA GLY A 76 0.80 5.20 -5.96
C GLY A 76 0.89 4.51 -4.60
N TYR A 77 1.82 4.97 -3.75
CA TYR A 77 2.21 4.32 -2.51
C TYR A 77 1.63 5.05 -1.29
N SER A 78 0.97 4.32 -0.38
CA SER A 78 0.37 4.89 0.83
C SER A 78 0.96 4.36 2.14
N GLY A 79 1.90 3.42 2.06
CA GLY A 79 2.44 2.73 3.25
C GLY A 79 1.49 1.70 3.87
N GLY A 80 0.23 1.61 3.42
CA GLY A 80 -0.68 0.57 3.86
C GLY A 80 -0.24 -0.82 3.37
N VAL A 81 -0.67 -1.87 4.07
CA VAL A 81 -0.24 -3.27 3.85
C VAL A 81 -0.30 -3.71 2.38
N ASP A 82 -1.33 -3.31 1.62
CA ASP A 82 -1.49 -3.70 0.22
C ASP A 82 -0.43 -3.02 -0.67
N SER A 83 -0.32 -1.70 -0.58
CA SER A 83 0.67 -0.93 -1.35
C SER A 83 2.10 -1.24 -0.93
N ALA A 84 2.34 -1.59 0.34
CA ALA A 84 3.64 -2.00 0.85
C ALA A 84 4.07 -3.36 0.30
N LEU A 85 3.18 -4.36 0.31
CA LEU A 85 3.44 -5.64 -0.34
C LEU A 85 3.75 -5.44 -1.82
N LEU A 86 2.91 -4.68 -2.54
CA LEU A 86 3.09 -4.44 -3.96
C LEU A 86 4.41 -3.71 -4.24
N ALA A 87 4.78 -2.71 -3.44
CA ALA A 87 6.06 -2.00 -3.58
C ALA A 87 7.26 -2.95 -3.44
N VAL A 88 7.24 -3.84 -2.45
CA VAL A 88 8.31 -4.85 -2.27
C VAL A 88 8.37 -5.81 -3.45
N VAL A 89 7.23 -6.32 -3.93
CA VAL A 89 7.20 -7.22 -5.09
C VAL A 89 7.70 -6.51 -6.36
N LEU A 90 7.26 -5.27 -6.61
CA LEU A 90 7.77 -4.46 -7.73
C LEU A 90 9.29 -4.27 -7.63
N ARG A 91 9.79 -3.93 -6.44
CA ARG A 91 11.22 -3.72 -6.22
C ARG A 91 12.04 -4.99 -6.46
N GLN A 92 11.54 -6.15 -6.02
CA GLN A 92 12.19 -7.44 -6.19
C GLN A 92 12.20 -7.89 -7.66
N GLU A 93 11.09 -7.70 -8.39
CA GLU A 93 10.93 -8.26 -9.73
C GLU A 93 11.40 -7.33 -10.85
N LEU A 94 11.28 -6.00 -10.67
CA LEU A 94 11.68 -5.00 -11.68
C LEU A 94 13.06 -4.40 -11.44
N GLY A 95 13.57 -4.47 -10.20
CA GLY A 95 14.77 -3.78 -9.80
C GLY A 95 14.53 -2.28 -9.52
N ARG A 96 15.61 -1.58 -9.12
CA ARG A 96 15.55 -0.17 -8.71
C ARG A 96 15.21 0.77 -9.88
N ASP A 97 15.71 0.49 -11.07
CA ASP A 97 15.65 1.44 -12.19
C ASP A 97 14.33 1.42 -12.97
N ARG A 98 13.52 0.37 -12.76
CA ARG A 98 12.26 0.16 -13.49
C ARG A 98 11.02 0.37 -12.62
N MET A 99 11.19 0.81 -11.38
CA MET A 99 10.06 1.11 -10.49
C MET A 99 10.29 2.40 -9.70
N LEU A 100 9.22 3.16 -9.49
CA LEU A 100 9.19 4.31 -8.58
C LEU A 100 7.91 4.29 -7.76
N ALA A 101 8.03 4.28 -6.43
CA ALA A 101 6.91 4.53 -5.53
C ALA A 101 6.74 6.05 -5.38
N ALA A 102 5.50 6.50 -5.28
CA ALA A 102 5.18 7.91 -5.11
C ALA A 102 4.13 8.10 -4.01
N ILE A 103 4.45 8.94 -3.03
CA ILE A 103 3.53 9.37 -1.97
C ILE A 103 2.97 10.75 -2.32
N GLY A 104 1.64 10.88 -2.27
CA GLY A 104 0.97 12.18 -2.22
C GLY A 104 0.98 12.75 -0.81
N ARG A 105 1.61 13.91 -0.62
CA ARG A 105 1.65 14.66 0.63
C ARG A 105 0.62 15.77 0.62
N SER A 106 -0.24 15.74 1.63
CA SER A 106 -1.18 16.81 1.96
C SER A 106 -1.49 16.76 3.46
N ALA A 107 -2.18 17.76 3.98
CA ALA A 107 -2.63 17.76 5.37
C ALA A 107 -3.64 16.64 5.70
N SER A 108 -4.12 15.87 4.72
CA SER A 108 -5.03 14.74 4.96
C SER A 108 -4.31 13.42 5.26
N TYR A 109 -3.01 13.33 4.95
CA TYR A 109 -2.21 12.12 5.16
C TYR A 109 -1.46 12.19 6.50
N PRO A 110 -1.82 11.35 7.50
CA PRO A 110 -1.23 11.44 8.84
C PRO A 110 0.29 11.27 8.84
N GLU A 111 0.96 12.06 9.66
CA GLU A 111 2.42 12.08 9.80
C GLU A 111 2.97 10.72 10.24
N ALA A 112 2.33 10.08 11.21
CA ALA A 112 2.73 8.75 11.67
C ALA A 112 2.62 7.68 10.57
N GLN A 113 1.63 7.80 9.68
CA GLN A 113 1.47 6.87 8.55
C GLN A 113 2.53 7.15 7.48
N TRP A 114 2.81 8.42 7.21
CA TRP A 114 3.87 8.83 6.32
C TRP A 114 5.23 8.31 6.78
N GLN A 115 5.60 8.53 8.06
CA GLN A 115 6.87 8.06 8.61
C GLN A 115 6.98 6.54 8.49
N ALA A 116 5.93 5.79 8.83
CA ALA A 116 5.90 4.34 8.67
C ALA A 116 6.08 3.89 7.20
N ALA A 117 5.54 4.65 6.24
CA ALA A 117 5.73 4.41 4.82
C ALA A 117 7.19 4.65 4.38
N ILE A 118 7.82 5.73 4.86
CA ILE A 118 9.23 6.03 4.62
C ILE A 118 10.13 4.93 5.21
N ASP A 119 9.83 4.47 6.42
CA ASP A 119 10.60 3.42 7.08
C ASP A 119 10.53 2.09 6.31
N VAL A 120 9.35 1.73 5.80
CA VAL A 120 9.18 0.56 4.93
C VAL A 120 9.95 0.76 3.61
N ALA A 121 9.82 1.91 2.96
CA ALA A 121 10.53 2.17 1.72
C ALA A 121 12.05 2.08 1.89
N THR A 122 12.58 2.65 2.97
CA THR A 122 14.00 2.59 3.32
C THR A 122 14.45 1.16 3.61
N ARG A 123 13.70 0.42 4.41
CA ARG A 123 14.04 -0.96 4.82
C ARG A 123 14.11 -1.92 3.64
N PHE A 124 13.28 -1.72 2.63
CA PHE A 124 13.18 -2.60 1.46
C PHE A 124 13.80 -2.00 0.18
N ASP A 125 14.59 -0.92 0.31
CA ASP A 125 15.22 -0.20 -0.81
C ASP A 125 14.25 0.12 -1.96
N ILE A 126 13.07 0.62 -1.61
CA ILE A 126 12.05 1.03 -2.58
C ILE A 126 12.39 2.46 -3.02
N PRO A 127 12.66 2.72 -4.33
CA PRO A 127 12.78 4.07 -4.86
C PRO A 127 11.50 4.83 -4.57
N LEU A 128 11.61 5.94 -3.86
CA LEU A 128 10.47 6.70 -3.38
C LEU A 128 10.63 8.17 -3.73
N VAL A 129 9.55 8.79 -4.19
CA VAL A 129 9.42 10.24 -4.34
C VAL A 129 8.18 10.72 -3.60
N GLU A 130 8.28 11.90 -3.02
CA GLU A 130 7.15 12.62 -2.44
C GLU A 130 6.71 13.72 -3.40
N ILE A 131 5.41 13.83 -3.60
CA ILE A 131 4.80 14.91 -4.37
C ILE A 131 3.76 15.62 -3.50
N GLN A 132 3.67 16.94 -3.63
CA GLN A 132 2.59 17.69 -2.99
C GLN A 132 1.29 17.45 -3.78
N THR A 133 0.20 17.18 -3.05
CA THR A 133 -1.15 17.11 -3.60
C THR A 133 -2.00 18.24 -3.01
N HIS A 134 -2.86 18.79 -3.86
CA HIS A 134 -3.58 20.03 -3.57
C HIS A 134 -5.09 19.80 -3.45
N GLU A 135 -5.54 18.64 -2.96
CA GLU A 135 -6.97 18.33 -2.88
C GLU A 135 -7.74 19.29 -1.95
N LEU A 136 -7.03 19.97 -1.03
CA LEU A 136 -7.59 21.00 -0.14
C LEU A 136 -7.84 22.34 -0.86
N GLU A 137 -7.51 22.45 -2.14
CA GLU A 137 -7.85 23.59 -3.00
C GLU A 137 -9.11 23.30 -3.86
N ASP A 138 -9.56 22.04 -3.91
CA ASP A 138 -10.77 21.63 -4.63
C ASP A 138 -12.02 21.77 -3.73
N ALA A 139 -12.92 22.67 -4.12
CA ALA A 139 -14.20 22.88 -3.43
C ALA A 139 -15.02 21.58 -3.28
N SER A 140 -14.93 20.66 -4.24
CA SER A 140 -15.64 19.38 -4.23
C SER A 140 -15.11 18.43 -3.16
N TYR A 141 -13.80 18.45 -2.90
CA TYR A 141 -13.19 17.72 -1.80
C TYR A 141 -13.50 18.40 -0.46
N LEU A 142 -13.34 19.73 -0.41
CA LEU A 142 -13.56 20.54 0.80
C LEU A 142 -15.00 20.39 1.33
N ALA A 143 -16.00 20.27 0.46
CA ALA A 143 -17.39 20.02 0.84
C ALA A 143 -17.63 18.69 1.60
N ASN A 144 -16.62 17.81 1.65
CA ASN A 144 -16.65 16.52 2.34
C ASN A 144 -17.90 15.66 2.02
N PRO A 145 -18.23 15.44 0.73
CA PRO A 145 -19.31 14.54 0.37
C PRO A 145 -18.91 13.07 0.62
N THR A 146 -19.89 12.16 0.57
CA THR A 146 -19.63 10.71 0.72
C THR A 146 -18.67 10.16 -0.34
N ASN A 147 -18.57 10.82 -1.49
CA ASN A 147 -17.62 10.51 -2.55
C ASN A 147 -16.31 11.31 -2.50
N ARG A 148 -15.93 11.98 -1.39
CA ARG A 148 -14.69 12.80 -1.31
C ARG A 148 -13.42 12.07 -1.80
N CYS A 149 -13.37 10.75 -1.61
CA CYS A 149 -12.22 9.92 -1.99
C CYS A 149 -12.01 9.91 -3.51
N PHE A 150 -13.08 10.12 -4.30
CA PHE A 150 -12.98 10.30 -5.74
C PHE A 150 -12.16 11.55 -6.09
N TYR A 151 -12.49 12.71 -5.50
CA TYR A 151 -11.77 13.96 -5.76
C TYR A 151 -10.30 13.89 -5.28
N CYS A 152 -10.07 13.35 -4.08
CA CYS A 152 -8.72 13.14 -3.55
C CYS A 152 -7.86 12.23 -4.46
N LYS A 153 -8.42 11.11 -4.94
CA LYS A 153 -7.71 10.23 -5.88
C LYS A 153 -7.55 10.85 -7.26
N THR A 154 -8.52 11.64 -7.71
CA THR A 154 -8.42 12.37 -8.98
C THR A 154 -7.23 13.32 -8.95
N GLU A 155 -7.05 14.09 -7.86
CA GLU A 155 -5.86 14.94 -7.70
C GLU A 155 -4.58 14.11 -7.63
N LEU A 156 -4.55 13.00 -6.88
CA LEU A 156 -3.36 12.14 -6.84
C LEU A 156 -2.96 11.67 -8.25
N TRP A 157 -3.91 11.16 -9.03
CA TRP A 157 -3.63 10.67 -10.38
C TRP A 157 -3.34 11.79 -11.39
N SER A 158 -3.89 13.00 -11.19
CA SER A 158 -3.56 14.20 -11.97
C SER A 158 -2.07 14.53 -11.89
N ARG A 159 -1.42 14.21 -10.76
CA ARG A 159 0.01 14.41 -10.54
C ARG A 159 0.87 13.22 -10.96
N LEU A 160 0.44 12.01 -10.58
CA LEU A 160 1.25 10.80 -10.78
C LEU A 160 1.31 10.33 -12.24
N VAL A 161 0.24 10.51 -13.02
CA VAL A 161 0.26 10.10 -14.44
C VAL A 161 1.23 10.96 -15.27
N PRO A 162 1.23 12.30 -15.17
CA PRO A 162 2.28 13.12 -15.80
C PRO A 162 3.68 12.78 -15.31
N LEU A 163 3.87 12.57 -14.00
CA LEU A 163 5.17 12.20 -13.44
C LEU A 163 5.69 10.87 -14.02
N ALA A 164 4.82 9.86 -14.16
CA ALA A 164 5.19 8.60 -14.79
C ALA A 164 5.67 8.81 -16.23
N ARG A 165 4.96 9.65 -17.01
CA ARG A 165 5.35 9.99 -18.39
C ARG A 165 6.69 10.71 -18.44
N GLU A 166 6.91 11.70 -17.59
CA GLU A 166 8.16 12.45 -17.48
C GLU A 166 9.35 11.52 -17.17
N ARG A 167 9.13 10.54 -16.29
CA ARG A 167 10.15 9.56 -15.88
C ARG A 167 10.28 8.36 -16.82
N GLY A 168 9.50 8.30 -17.91
CA GLY A 168 9.51 7.16 -18.84
C GLY A 168 8.99 5.85 -18.24
N LEU A 169 8.12 5.93 -17.23
CA LEU A 169 7.50 4.78 -16.57
C LEU A 169 6.22 4.38 -17.31
N ALA A 170 6.18 3.14 -17.78
CA ALA A 170 5.16 2.68 -18.73
C ALA A 170 3.76 2.48 -18.09
N ILE A 171 3.72 2.11 -16.81
CA ILE A 171 2.50 1.75 -16.09
C ILE A 171 2.39 2.60 -14.83
N VAL A 172 1.17 3.06 -14.52
CA VAL A 172 0.81 3.57 -13.19
C VAL A 172 -0.09 2.56 -12.51
N CYS A 173 0.19 2.21 -11.26
CA CYS A 173 -0.61 1.25 -10.51
C CYS A 173 -0.90 1.68 -9.07
N ASP A 174 -1.85 0.99 -8.44
CA ASP A 174 -2.21 1.15 -7.04
C ASP A 174 -2.31 -0.20 -6.28
N GLY A 175 -2.48 -0.10 -4.97
CA GLY A 175 -2.64 -1.25 -4.08
C GLY A 175 -4.07 -1.78 -3.94
N THR A 176 -5.00 -1.50 -4.87
CA THR A 176 -6.36 -2.04 -4.77
C THR A 176 -6.31 -3.57 -4.88
N ASN A 177 -6.93 -4.27 -3.92
CA ASN A 177 -6.95 -5.74 -3.83
C ASN A 177 -8.31 -6.33 -4.29
N ALA A 178 -8.43 -7.66 -4.30
CA ALA A 178 -9.63 -8.34 -4.78
C ALA A 178 -10.87 -8.07 -3.93
N ASP A 179 -10.72 -7.97 -2.61
CA ASP A 179 -11.86 -7.72 -1.71
C ASP A 179 -12.46 -6.33 -1.93
N ASP A 180 -11.62 -5.34 -2.29
CA ASP A 180 -12.06 -3.99 -2.62
C ASP A 180 -12.94 -3.92 -3.89
N LEU A 181 -12.96 -4.97 -4.74
CA LEU A 181 -13.79 -5.00 -5.96
C LEU A 181 -15.29 -5.03 -5.66
N HIS A 182 -15.66 -5.54 -4.49
CA HIS A 182 -17.06 -5.68 -4.06
C HIS A 182 -17.52 -4.53 -3.15
N GLU A 183 -16.62 -3.62 -2.77
CA GLU A 183 -16.93 -2.48 -1.91
C GLU A 183 -17.25 -1.21 -2.73
N HIS A 184 -18.19 -0.38 -2.25
CA HIS A 184 -18.41 0.94 -2.83
C HIS A 184 -17.23 1.87 -2.52
N ARG A 185 -16.30 1.99 -3.48
CA ARG A 185 -15.05 2.75 -3.35
C ARG A 185 -15.00 3.86 -4.41
N PRO A 186 -15.51 5.07 -4.12
CA PRO A 186 -15.49 6.20 -5.04
C PRO A 186 -14.08 6.52 -5.60
N GLY A 187 -13.03 6.32 -4.79
CA GLY A 187 -11.65 6.53 -5.22
C GLY A 187 -11.17 5.60 -6.35
N LYS A 188 -11.75 4.40 -6.48
CA LYS A 188 -11.39 3.44 -7.55
C LYS A 188 -11.77 3.98 -8.92
N ALA A 189 -12.93 4.63 -9.03
CA ALA A 189 -13.39 5.22 -10.29
C ALA A 189 -12.41 6.25 -10.84
N ALA A 190 -11.77 7.05 -9.97
CA ALA A 190 -10.73 8.00 -10.38
C ALA A 190 -9.50 7.29 -10.97
N GLY A 191 -9.09 6.15 -10.39
CA GLY A 191 -7.99 5.34 -10.92
C GLY A 191 -8.30 4.75 -12.30
N VAL A 192 -9.50 4.18 -12.47
CA VAL A 192 -9.97 3.66 -13.75
C VAL A 192 -9.97 4.74 -14.83
N ASN A 193 -10.49 5.93 -14.51
CA ASN A 193 -10.51 7.06 -15.45
C ASN A 193 -9.11 7.53 -15.86
N ALA A 194 -8.13 7.37 -14.98
CA ALA A 194 -6.74 7.72 -15.22
C ALA A 194 -5.90 6.59 -15.85
N GLY A 195 -6.50 5.43 -16.13
CA GLY A 195 -5.80 4.26 -16.69
C GLY A 195 -4.88 3.57 -15.68
N VAL A 196 -5.13 3.74 -14.37
CA VAL A 196 -4.34 3.11 -13.30
C VAL A 196 -4.70 1.63 -13.20
N ARG A 197 -3.66 0.79 -13.12
CA ARG A 197 -3.79 -0.66 -12.92
C ARG A 197 -3.83 -1.03 -11.46
N SER A 198 -4.42 -2.18 -11.15
CA SER A 198 -4.51 -2.69 -9.77
C SER A 198 -4.02 -4.14 -9.73
N PRO A 199 -2.69 -4.38 -9.78
CA PRO A 199 -2.12 -5.71 -9.97
C PRO A 199 -2.58 -6.75 -8.95
N LEU A 200 -2.79 -6.35 -7.69
CA LEU A 200 -3.28 -7.24 -6.64
C LEU A 200 -4.70 -7.74 -6.96
N ALA A 201 -5.60 -6.83 -7.31
CA ALA A 201 -6.95 -7.19 -7.74
C ALA A 201 -6.98 -8.00 -9.04
N GLU A 202 -6.12 -7.68 -10.01
CA GLU A 202 -6.04 -8.37 -11.31
C GLU A 202 -5.69 -9.85 -11.18
N VAL A 203 -4.89 -10.23 -10.16
CA VAL A 203 -4.55 -11.64 -9.88
C VAL A 203 -5.42 -12.25 -8.79
N GLY A 204 -6.44 -11.54 -8.31
CA GLY A 204 -7.39 -12.04 -7.31
C GLY A 204 -6.84 -12.13 -5.88
N LEU A 205 -5.79 -11.38 -5.53
CA LEU A 205 -5.23 -11.38 -4.18
C LEU A 205 -6.19 -10.74 -3.16
N THR A 206 -6.61 -11.54 -2.18
CA THR A 206 -7.45 -11.10 -1.06
C THR A 206 -6.61 -10.44 0.04
N LYS A 207 -7.26 -9.72 0.95
CA LYS A 207 -6.61 -9.06 2.10
C LYS A 207 -5.92 -10.05 3.01
N ALA A 208 -6.52 -11.23 3.21
CA ALA A 208 -5.95 -12.28 4.06
C ALA A 208 -4.63 -12.81 3.48
N GLU A 209 -4.60 -13.09 2.18
CA GLU A 209 -3.40 -13.54 1.47
C GLU A 209 -2.32 -12.46 1.45
N ILE A 210 -2.71 -11.20 1.25
CA ILE A 210 -1.79 -10.05 1.32
C ILE A 210 -1.13 -9.95 2.70
N ARG A 211 -1.89 -10.11 3.80
CA ARG A 211 -1.33 -10.09 5.16
C ARG A 211 -0.40 -11.27 5.40
N ALA A 212 -0.76 -12.47 4.94
CA ALA A 212 0.09 -13.66 5.04
C ALA A 212 1.42 -13.47 4.30
N ALA A 213 1.37 -13.05 3.03
CA ALA A 213 2.56 -12.75 2.23
C ALA A 213 3.40 -11.62 2.82
N SER A 214 2.75 -10.58 3.36
CA SER A 214 3.44 -9.47 4.04
C SER A 214 4.21 -9.97 5.27
N ARG A 215 3.60 -10.84 6.06
CA ARG A 215 4.23 -11.44 7.24
C ARG A 215 5.44 -12.29 6.85
N GLU A 216 5.33 -13.11 5.82
CA GLU A 216 6.42 -13.94 5.30
C GLU A 216 7.61 -13.10 4.81
N LEU A 217 7.33 -11.98 4.14
CA LEU A 217 8.35 -11.01 3.69
C LEU A 217 8.88 -10.12 4.84
N GLY A 218 8.39 -10.30 6.06
CA GLY A 218 8.83 -9.53 7.23
C GLY A 218 8.40 -8.06 7.23
N LEU A 219 7.37 -7.69 6.45
CA LEU A 219 6.83 -6.34 6.39
C LEU A 219 6.16 -5.98 7.73
N PRO A 220 6.55 -4.88 8.41
CA PRO A 220 5.98 -4.52 9.71
C PRO A 220 4.48 -4.14 9.62
N THR A 221 4.00 -3.84 8.41
CA THR A 221 2.62 -3.47 8.11
C THR A 221 1.64 -4.65 8.12
N TRP A 222 2.11 -5.90 8.24
CA TRP A 222 1.30 -7.11 8.07
C TRP A 222 0.10 -7.20 9.03
N ASP A 223 0.23 -6.66 10.24
CA ASP A 223 -0.80 -6.67 11.29
C ASP A 223 -1.38 -5.28 11.60
N VAL A 224 -0.99 -4.26 10.83
CA VAL A 224 -1.47 -2.90 11.09
C VAL A 224 -2.95 -2.80 10.70
N PRO A 225 -3.82 -2.19 11.54
CA PRO A 225 -5.21 -1.92 11.18
C PRO A 225 -5.34 -1.04 9.95
N ALA A 226 -6.51 -1.07 9.29
CA ALA A 226 -6.77 -0.16 8.19
C ALA A 226 -6.64 1.30 8.66
N ALA A 227 -5.82 2.06 7.94
CA ALA A 227 -5.42 3.40 8.35
C ALA A 227 -5.93 4.42 7.31
N PRO A 228 -7.23 4.81 7.36
CA PRO A 228 -7.76 5.80 6.43
C PRO A 228 -7.16 7.20 6.70
N CYS A 229 -7.32 8.12 5.76
CA CYS A 229 -6.86 9.51 5.88
C CYS A 229 -7.58 10.26 7.03
N LEU A 230 -7.01 11.38 7.47
CA LEU A 230 -7.59 12.22 8.54
C LEU A 230 -9.01 12.71 8.19
N SER A 231 -9.28 12.97 6.93
CA SER A 231 -10.60 13.41 6.46
C SER A 231 -11.72 12.40 6.74
N SER A 232 -11.40 11.11 6.97
CA SER A 232 -12.39 10.13 7.39
C SER A 232 -12.90 10.31 8.82
N ARG A 233 -12.31 11.22 9.59
CA ARG A 233 -12.75 11.57 10.93
C ARG A 233 -13.70 12.76 10.92
N VAL A 234 -13.71 13.54 9.85
CA VAL A 234 -14.57 14.72 9.72
C VAL A 234 -15.95 14.28 9.25
N GLN A 235 -17.00 14.67 10.00
CA GLN A 235 -18.39 14.40 9.64
C GLN A 235 -18.69 14.84 8.20
N TYR A 236 -19.38 14.00 7.42
CA TYR A 236 -19.77 14.33 6.06
C TYR A 236 -20.57 15.65 6.00
N GLY A 237 -20.35 16.43 4.93
CA GLY A 237 -20.91 17.76 4.76
C GLY A 237 -20.22 18.87 5.57
N LEU A 238 -19.42 18.53 6.58
CA LEU A 238 -18.60 19.50 7.30
C LEU A 238 -17.32 19.78 6.49
N THR A 239 -17.05 21.06 6.24
CA THR A 239 -15.91 21.49 5.44
C THR A 239 -14.59 20.95 6.02
N ILE A 240 -13.83 20.25 5.20
CA ILE A 240 -12.48 19.82 5.55
C ILE A 240 -11.56 21.04 5.52
N THR A 241 -10.75 21.23 6.55
CA THR A 241 -9.73 22.29 6.57
C THR A 241 -8.45 21.77 7.19
N PRO A 242 -7.27 22.34 6.85
CA PRO A 242 -6.02 21.97 7.50
C PRO A 242 -6.08 22.09 9.03
N ALA A 243 -6.80 23.08 9.56
CA ALA A 243 -6.97 23.25 11.01
C ALA A 243 -7.72 22.06 11.64
N ARG A 244 -8.86 21.65 11.05
CA ARG A 244 -9.63 20.49 11.53
C ARG A 244 -8.84 19.19 11.47
N LEU A 245 -8.07 19.00 10.41
CA LEU A 245 -7.24 17.80 10.24
C LEU A 245 -6.12 17.76 11.29
N ARG A 246 -5.48 18.90 11.58
CA ARG A 246 -4.50 19.00 12.68
C ARG A 246 -5.11 18.73 14.05
N GLN A 247 -6.31 19.25 14.33
CA GLN A 247 -7.03 18.96 15.58
C GLN A 247 -7.26 17.46 15.78
N VAL A 248 -7.69 16.77 14.71
CA VAL A 248 -7.88 15.32 14.71
C VAL A 248 -6.55 14.60 14.98
N GLU A 249 -5.51 14.94 14.23
CA GLU A 249 -4.21 14.27 14.32
C GLU A 249 -3.57 14.44 15.70
N GLN A 250 -3.54 15.66 16.23
CA GLN A 250 -2.99 15.96 17.56
C GLN A 250 -3.78 15.24 18.66
N GLY A 251 -5.11 15.22 18.57
CA GLY A 251 -5.92 14.53 19.56
C GLY A 251 -5.81 13.00 19.47
N GLU A 252 -5.73 12.41 18.28
CA GLU A 252 -5.42 10.98 18.13
C GLU A 252 -4.01 10.67 18.67
N ALA A 253 -3.00 11.50 18.41
CA ALA A 253 -1.64 11.33 18.92
C ALA A 253 -1.59 11.37 20.45
N PHE A 254 -2.23 12.35 21.08
CA PHE A 254 -2.33 12.44 22.54
C PHE A 254 -2.96 11.18 23.17
N LEU A 255 -4.04 10.65 22.58
CA LEU A 255 -4.66 9.42 23.04
C LEU A 255 -3.73 8.19 22.88
N ARG A 256 -2.87 8.17 21.86
CA ARG A 256 -1.82 7.14 21.70
C ARG A 256 -0.74 7.26 22.77
N GLU A 257 -0.27 8.47 23.07
CA GLU A 257 0.71 8.75 24.13
C GLU A 257 0.20 8.32 25.51
N LEU A 258 -1.08 8.54 25.75
CA LEU A 258 -1.81 8.08 26.92
C LEU A 258 -1.86 6.55 27.07
N GLY A 259 -1.60 5.80 25.99
CA GLY A 259 -1.47 4.35 26.03
C GLY A 259 -2.50 3.58 25.22
N VAL A 260 -3.47 4.26 24.57
CA VAL A 260 -4.50 3.59 23.77
C VAL A 260 -3.84 2.84 22.59
N ARG A 261 -4.16 1.55 22.46
CA ARG A 261 -3.72 0.68 21.37
C ARG A 261 -4.93 0.22 20.55
N GLY A 262 -4.68 -0.43 19.42
CA GLY A 262 -5.74 -0.92 18.54
C GLY A 262 -6.47 0.20 17.79
N ASP A 263 -7.74 -0.02 17.45
CA ASP A 263 -8.56 0.98 16.76
C ASP A 263 -8.93 2.17 17.66
N LEU A 264 -8.60 3.37 17.15
CA LEU A 264 -8.85 4.66 17.77
C LEU A 264 -9.22 5.67 16.69
N ARG A 265 -10.29 6.43 16.89
CA ARG A 265 -10.66 7.56 16.05
C ARG A 265 -11.10 8.75 16.89
N LEU A 266 -10.63 9.94 16.56
CA LEU A 266 -11.20 11.19 17.06
C LEU A 266 -12.10 11.79 15.99
N ARG A 267 -13.42 11.62 16.09
CA ARG A 267 -14.38 12.16 15.14
C ARG A 267 -14.61 13.65 15.37
N HIS A 268 -14.63 14.39 14.28
CA HIS A 268 -14.85 15.81 14.28
C HIS A 268 -16.27 16.15 13.79
N HIS A 269 -17.09 16.67 14.72
CA HIS A 269 -18.49 17.04 14.52
C HIS A 269 -18.70 18.55 14.71
N GLY A 270 -17.92 19.38 14.01
CA GLY A 270 -18.04 20.84 14.07
C GLY A 270 -17.35 21.43 15.29
N GLU A 271 -18.03 21.44 16.44
CA GLU A 271 -17.49 21.90 17.73
C GLU A 271 -17.23 20.75 18.71
N ILE A 272 -17.71 19.55 18.36
CA ILE A 272 -17.61 18.36 19.21
C ILE A 272 -16.48 17.47 18.69
N ALA A 273 -15.61 17.05 19.60
CA ALA A 273 -14.72 15.91 19.43
C ALA A 273 -15.40 14.66 20.02
N ARG A 274 -15.58 13.61 19.22
CA ARG A 274 -16.05 12.31 19.73
C ARG A 274 -14.94 11.27 19.65
N VAL A 275 -14.56 10.75 20.81
CA VAL A 275 -13.55 9.70 20.95
C VAL A 275 -14.22 8.34 20.75
N GLU A 276 -13.76 7.60 19.73
CA GLU A 276 -14.12 6.21 19.47
C GLU A 276 -12.88 5.33 19.70
N VAL A 277 -12.95 4.40 20.65
CA VAL A 277 -11.89 3.42 20.94
C VAL A 277 -12.49 2.01 20.95
N GLU A 278 -11.68 0.97 20.86
CA GLU A 278 -12.17 -0.40 21.10
C GLU A 278 -12.89 -0.47 22.46
N PRO A 279 -13.97 -1.28 22.60
CA PRO A 279 -14.76 -1.33 23.83
C PRO A 279 -13.97 -1.61 25.11
N SER A 280 -12.88 -2.37 25.01
CA SER A 280 -11.95 -2.67 26.11
C SER A 280 -11.26 -1.42 26.67
N TRP A 281 -11.09 -0.36 25.87
CA TRP A 281 -10.46 0.89 26.28
C TRP A 281 -11.43 1.90 26.90
N ILE A 282 -12.75 1.71 26.76
CA ILE A 282 -13.74 2.68 27.25
C ILE A 282 -13.60 2.95 28.75
N PRO A 283 -13.53 1.94 29.65
CA PRO A 283 -13.38 2.21 31.09
C PRO A 283 -12.10 2.98 31.42
N TRP A 284 -11.02 2.70 30.68
CA TRP A 284 -9.73 3.37 30.85
C TRP A 284 -9.78 4.85 30.47
N ILE A 285 -10.48 5.15 29.36
CA ILE A 285 -10.68 6.50 28.83
C ILE A 285 -11.62 7.30 29.75
N GLU A 286 -12.70 6.68 30.23
CA GLU A 286 -13.63 7.30 31.18
C GLU A 286 -12.95 7.72 32.47
N ALA A 287 -12.08 6.85 33.03
CA ALA A 287 -11.29 7.17 34.20
C ALA A 287 -10.34 8.39 34.01
N ARG A 288 -10.08 8.79 32.76
CA ARG A 288 -9.21 9.91 32.38
C ARG A 288 -9.96 11.01 31.62
N ARG A 289 -11.29 11.01 31.68
CA ARG A 289 -12.17 11.94 30.96
C ARG A 289 -11.75 13.40 31.17
N ALA A 290 -11.42 13.80 32.40
CA ALA A 290 -11.02 15.18 32.70
C ALA A 290 -9.78 15.60 31.90
N ALA A 291 -8.68 14.84 32.02
CA ALA A 291 -7.44 15.13 31.30
C ALA A 291 -7.60 15.11 29.77
N ILE A 292 -8.41 14.18 29.26
CA ILE A 292 -8.73 14.11 27.82
C ILE A 292 -9.55 15.32 27.37
N THR A 293 -10.55 15.70 28.17
CA THR A 293 -11.40 16.85 27.87
C THR A 293 -10.57 18.13 27.86
N ASP A 294 -9.77 18.36 28.90
CA ASP A 294 -8.90 19.54 29.02
C ASP A 294 -7.97 19.67 27.82
N HIS A 295 -7.27 18.58 27.45
CA HIS A 295 -6.36 18.59 26.31
C HIS A 295 -7.10 18.87 24.99
N LEU A 296 -8.19 18.17 24.70
CA LEU A 296 -8.94 18.37 23.46
C LEU A 296 -9.58 19.77 23.39
N THR A 297 -9.96 20.36 24.52
CA THR A 297 -10.41 21.76 24.55
C THR A 297 -9.29 22.73 24.19
N THR A 298 -8.03 22.48 24.59
CA THR A 298 -6.89 23.30 24.12
C THR A 298 -6.67 23.21 22.60
N LEU A 299 -7.09 22.11 21.97
CA LEU A 299 -7.06 21.96 20.51
C LEU A 299 -8.22 22.74 19.83
N GLY A 300 -9.16 23.30 20.58
CA GLY A 300 -10.25 24.13 20.06
C GLY A 300 -11.61 23.44 19.96
N PHE A 301 -11.80 22.29 20.62
CA PHE A 301 -13.12 21.67 20.74
C PHE A 301 -13.92 22.27 21.90
N ALA A 302 -15.18 22.65 21.66
CA ALA A 302 -16.05 23.17 22.71
C ALA A 302 -16.64 22.05 23.59
N ARG A 303 -16.78 20.85 23.02
CA ARG A 303 -17.33 19.68 23.72
C ARG A 303 -16.56 18.42 23.36
N VAL A 304 -16.43 17.53 24.33
CA VAL A 304 -15.77 16.23 24.19
C VAL A 304 -16.74 15.13 24.61
N GLU A 305 -16.94 14.18 23.72
CA GLU A 305 -17.77 13.00 23.92
C GLU A 305 -16.91 11.74 23.84
N ILE A 306 -17.23 10.75 24.65
CA ILE A 306 -16.70 9.39 24.53
C ILE A 306 -17.86 8.54 24.01
N ASP A 307 -17.68 7.87 22.88
CA ASP A 307 -18.74 7.03 22.31
C ASP A 307 -18.92 5.76 23.17
N PRO A 308 -20.08 5.53 23.80
CA PRO A 308 -20.30 4.39 24.67
C PRO A 308 -20.31 3.05 23.90
N HIS A 309 -20.51 3.08 22.58
CA HIS A 309 -20.44 1.90 21.72
C HIS A 309 -19.03 1.64 21.20
N GLY A 310 -18.08 2.55 21.43
CA GLY A 310 -16.71 2.46 20.96
C GLY A 310 -16.59 2.57 19.44
N TYR A 311 -15.43 2.13 18.93
CA TYR A 311 -15.11 2.17 17.51
C TYR A 311 -15.95 1.17 16.70
N ARG A 312 -16.55 1.69 15.62
CA ARG A 312 -17.33 0.91 14.66
C ARG A 312 -16.99 1.38 13.24
N ARG A 313 -16.73 0.42 12.33
CA ARG A 313 -16.44 0.74 10.93
C ARG A 313 -17.66 1.40 10.30
N GLY A 314 -17.49 2.60 9.73
CA GLY A 314 -18.58 3.33 9.08
C GLY A 314 -19.51 4.12 10.00
N SER A 315 -19.14 4.38 11.28
CA SER A 315 -19.97 5.12 12.25
C SER A 315 -20.52 6.47 11.76
N LEU A 316 -19.80 7.16 10.86
CA LEU A 316 -20.25 8.43 10.27
C LEU A 316 -21.38 8.28 9.22
N LEU A 317 -21.57 7.09 8.64
CA LEU A 317 -22.64 6.82 7.68
C LEU A 317 -23.98 6.58 8.38
N GLU A 318 -23.98 6.02 9.59
CA GLU A 318 -25.20 5.66 10.34
C GLU A 318 -26.07 6.87 10.74
N ARG A 319 -25.47 8.05 10.93
CA ARG A 319 -26.20 9.29 11.28
C ARG A 319 -26.55 10.16 10.07
N SER A 320 -26.31 9.69 8.85
CA SER A 320 -26.63 10.41 7.62
C SER A 320 -28.02 10.05 7.06
N SER A 321 -28.76 9.17 7.74
CA SER A 321 -30.17 8.90 7.44
C SER A 321 -31.05 9.91 8.20
N PRO A 322 -31.96 10.61 7.50
CA PRO A 322 -32.79 11.67 8.08
C PRO A 322 -33.76 11.16 9.16
#